data_AF-A0AA39N558-F1
#
_entry.id   AF-A0AA39N558-F1
#
_cell.length_a   1.000
_cell.length_b   1.000
_cell.length_c   1.000
_cell.angle_alpha   90.00
_cell.angle_beta   90.00
_cell.angle_gamma   90.00
#
_symmetry.space_group_name_H-M   'P 1'
#
loop_
_entity.id
_entity.type
_entity.pdbx_description
1 polymer ?
#
loop_
_entity_poly.entity_id
_entity_poly.type
_entity_poly.pdbx_seq_one_letter_code
_entity_poly.pdbx_strand_id
1 'polypeptide(L)'
;MEGALPLLFSWQLGAQEMGKFTKDEWVKWTSARKISTLSQIYQALSDLDDLLIDGKPPLKRPSNSKKHDEPYDRTAYWTYADDTKDAFRKLYMFCFTLVKPPQSRNIDMETATAFWTVLLAPKSPLMKDVLEFVGGKGESYKAANKDLWTMMLEFCETMSPNLDGYEADGAWPTLLDDFVASKKGGNDKKVDAVA
;
A
#
# COMPACT_ATOMS: atom_id res chain seq x y z
N MET A 1 1.80 -7.53 -15.91
CA MET A 1 1.63 -7.30 -14.45
C MET A 1 0.98 -5.95 -14.31
N GLU A 2 -0.25 -5.90 -13.80
CA GLU A 2 -1.00 -4.66 -13.60
C GLU A 2 -1.25 -4.45 -12.10
N GLY A 3 -1.71 -3.26 -11.70
CA GLY A 3 -2.02 -2.96 -10.31
C GLY A 3 -0.81 -3.04 -9.38
N ALA A 4 -0.96 -3.74 -8.25
CA ALA A 4 0.06 -3.83 -7.21
C ALA A 4 1.13 -4.90 -7.46
N LEU A 5 0.95 -5.79 -8.45
CA LEU A 5 1.87 -6.89 -8.71
C LEU A 5 3.33 -6.45 -8.94
N PRO A 6 3.63 -5.38 -9.71
CA PRO A 6 5.00 -4.89 -9.85
C PRO A 6 5.62 -4.41 -8.53
N LEU A 7 4.82 -3.83 -7.63
CA LEU A 7 5.27 -3.35 -6.33
C LEU A 7 5.55 -4.51 -5.39
N LEU A 8 4.64 -5.49 -5.34
CA LEU A 8 4.83 -6.74 -4.60
C LEU A 8 6.06 -7.49 -5.10
N PHE A 9 6.28 -7.53 -6.40
CA PHE A 9 7.43 -8.19 -6.97
C PHE A 9 8.74 -7.51 -6.59
N SER A 10 8.78 -6.18 -6.70
CA SER A 10 9.92 -5.36 -6.27
C SER A 10 10.21 -5.59 -4.77
N TRP A 11 9.17 -5.65 -3.94
CA TRP A 11 9.31 -5.91 -2.50
C TRP A 11 9.85 -7.30 -2.21
N GLN A 12 9.34 -8.32 -2.89
CA GLN A 12 9.79 -9.71 -2.73
C GLN A 12 11.25 -9.91 -3.16
N LEU A 13 11.69 -9.21 -4.20
CA LEU A 13 13.08 -9.19 -4.63
C LEU A 13 14.00 -8.39 -3.70
N GLY A 14 13.43 -7.51 -2.88
CA GLY A 14 14.20 -6.53 -2.10
C GLY A 14 14.86 -5.48 -3.00
N ALA A 15 14.19 -5.10 -4.09
CA ALA A 15 14.71 -4.20 -5.11
C ALA A 15 15.14 -2.86 -4.50
N GLN A 16 16.31 -2.36 -4.93
CA GLN A 16 16.84 -1.07 -4.50
C GLN A 16 16.47 0.09 -5.42
N GLU A 17 16.10 -0.20 -6.67
CA GLU A 17 15.78 0.81 -7.68
C GLU A 17 14.48 0.45 -8.40
N MET A 18 13.58 1.42 -8.57
CA MET A 18 12.33 1.20 -9.29
C MET A 18 12.59 0.86 -10.76
N GLY A 19 11.91 -0.19 -11.26
CA GLY A 19 11.99 -0.57 -12.67
C GLY A 19 13.26 -1.33 -13.07
N LYS A 20 14.15 -1.66 -12.12
CA LYS A 20 15.35 -2.45 -12.38
C LYS A 20 15.51 -3.56 -11.34
N PHE A 21 15.93 -4.73 -11.79
CA PHE A 21 16.27 -5.86 -10.93
C PHE A 21 17.66 -6.39 -11.28
N THR A 22 18.46 -6.64 -10.27
CA THR A 22 19.76 -7.28 -10.41
C THR A 22 19.60 -8.80 -10.52
N LYS A 23 20.60 -9.46 -11.11
CA LYS A 23 20.65 -10.92 -11.16
C LYS A 23 20.66 -11.53 -9.75
N ASP A 24 21.33 -10.89 -8.81
CA ASP A 24 21.46 -11.41 -7.45
C ASP A 24 20.14 -11.33 -6.68
N GLU A 25 19.38 -10.24 -6.80
CA GLU A 25 18.02 -10.11 -6.25
C GLU A 25 17.10 -11.21 -6.80
N TRP A 26 17.12 -11.40 -8.13
CA TRP A 26 16.35 -12.44 -8.81
C TRP A 26 16.71 -13.86 -8.32
N VAL A 27 17.99 -14.21 -8.35
CA VAL A 27 18.46 -15.56 -7.98
C VAL A 27 18.19 -15.83 -6.51
N LYS A 28 18.42 -14.85 -5.63
CA LYS A 28 18.15 -14.96 -4.20
C LYS A 28 16.69 -15.30 -3.94
N TRP A 29 15.76 -14.55 -4.52
CA TRP A 29 14.34 -14.77 -4.29
C TRP A 29 13.82 -16.06 -4.91
N THR A 30 14.11 -16.31 -6.19
CA THR A 30 13.63 -17.51 -6.90
C THR A 30 14.16 -18.80 -6.28
N SER A 31 15.43 -18.83 -5.86
CA SER A 31 16.02 -19.98 -5.16
C SER A 31 15.37 -20.20 -3.80
N ALA A 32 15.19 -19.13 -3.00
CA ALA A 32 14.58 -19.22 -1.68
C ALA A 32 13.10 -19.66 -1.74
N ARG A 33 12.39 -19.34 -2.83
CA ARG A 33 10.99 -19.72 -3.05
C ARG A 33 10.83 -21.00 -3.87
N LYS A 34 11.93 -21.62 -4.32
CA LYS A 34 11.94 -22.79 -5.23
C LYS A 34 11.09 -22.55 -6.50
N ILE A 35 11.15 -21.33 -7.02
CA ILE A 35 10.45 -20.93 -8.24
C ILE A 35 11.32 -21.24 -9.45
N SER A 36 10.77 -21.93 -10.44
CA SER A 36 11.44 -22.32 -11.68
C SER A 36 10.69 -21.87 -12.95
N THR A 37 9.48 -21.33 -12.82
CA THR A 37 8.64 -20.91 -13.94
C THR A 37 7.97 -19.56 -13.70
N LEU A 38 7.62 -18.86 -14.78
CA LEU A 38 6.87 -17.60 -14.69
C LEU A 38 5.49 -17.79 -14.05
N SER A 39 4.82 -18.92 -14.29
CA SER A 39 3.51 -19.20 -13.69
C SER A 39 3.57 -19.23 -12.16
N GLN A 40 4.64 -19.79 -11.59
CA GLN A 40 4.85 -19.78 -10.14
C GLN A 40 5.12 -18.38 -9.59
N ILE A 41 5.80 -17.52 -10.35
CA ILE A 41 5.97 -16.09 -9.98
C ILE A 41 4.60 -15.42 -9.92
N TYR A 42 3.79 -15.55 -10.97
CA TYR A 42 2.45 -14.97 -11.00
C TYR A 42 1.59 -15.50 -9.85
N GLN A 43 1.63 -16.80 -9.57
CA GLN A 43 0.89 -17.37 -8.43
C GLN A 43 1.37 -16.79 -7.10
N ALA A 44 2.68 -16.70 -6.88
CA ALA A 44 3.22 -16.16 -5.63
C ALA A 44 2.87 -14.69 -5.43
N LEU A 45 2.87 -13.89 -6.49
CA LEU A 45 2.47 -12.49 -6.43
C LEU A 45 0.96 -12.32 -6.25
N SER A 46 0.15 -13.14 -6.92
CA SER A 46 -1.31 -13.16 -6.75
C SER A 46 -1.72 -13.55 -5.33
N ASP A 47 -1.06 -14.56 -4.75
CA ASP A 47 -1.30 -14.98 -3.37
C ASP A 47 -1.04 -13.79 -2.41
N LEU A 48 0.00 -12.99 -2.66
CA LEU A 48 0.32 -11.79 -1.86
C LEU A 48 -0.61 -10.61 -2.13
N ASP A 49 -1.06 -10.42 -3.36
CA ASP A 49 -2.02 -9.37 -3.74
C ASP A 49 -3.36 -9.59 -3.04
N ASP A 50 -3.85 -10.83 -3.10
CA ASP A 50 -5.04 -11.28 -2.38
C ASP A 50 -4.92 -11.00 -0.87
N LEU A 51 -3.79 -11.36 -0.26
CA LEU A 51 -3.58 -11.23 1.18
C LEU A 51 -3.39 -9.76 1.61
N LEU A 52 -2.51 -9.02 0.94
CA LEU A 52 -2.01 -7.72 1.41
C LEU A 52 -2.77 -6.54 0.82
N ILE A 53 -3.22 -6.63 -0.43
CA ILE A 53 -3.89 -5.52 -1.12
C ILE A 53 -5.41 -5.67 -0.98
N ASP A 54 -5.96 -6.80 -1.44
CA ASP A 54 -7.40 -7.06 -1.38
C ASP A 54 -7.89 -7.39 0.04
N GLY A 55 -6.99 -7.82 0.93
CA GLY A 55 -7.35 -8.18 2.32
C GLY A 55 -8.19 -9.46 2.41
N LYS A 56 -8.04 -10.38 1.45
CA LYS A 56 -8.68 -11.69 1.46
C LYS A 56 -8.10 -12.55 2.60
N PRO A 57 -8.88 -13.50 3.13
CA PRO A 57 -8.38 -14.44 4.14
C PRO A 57 -7.15 -15.22 3.63
N PRO A 58 -6.20 -15.57 4.51
CA PRO A 58 -5.06 -16.39 4.13
C PRO A 58 -5.47 -17.72 3.48
N LEU A 59 -4.60 -18.23 2.60
CA LEU A 59 -4.75 -19.56 2.01
C LEU A 59 -4.88 -20.64 3.10
N LYS A 60 -5.58 -21.74 2.76
CA LYS A 60 -5.64 -22.90 3.65
C LYS A 60 -4.27 -23.58 3.69
N ARG A 61 -3.71 -23.74 4.88
CA ARG A 61 -2.44 -24.47 5.06
C ARG A 61 -2.60 -25.91 4.54
N PRO A 62 -1.66 -26.41 3.74
CA PRO A 62 -1.72 -27.77 3.24
C PRO A 62 -1.56 -28.77 4.39
N SER A 63 -2.17 -29.95 4.25
CA SER A 63 -1.85 -31.10 5.11
C SER A 63 -0.40 -31.54 4.86
N ASN A 64 0.23 -32.19 5.83
CA ASN A 64 1.60 -32.71 5.69
C ASN A 64 1.79 -33.57 4.43
N SER A 65 0.75 -34.31 4.02
CA SER A 65 0.75 -35.14 2.81
C SER A 65 0.76 -34.36 1.49
N LYS A 66 0.32 -33.09 1.49
CA LYS A 66 0.19 -32.25 0.27
C LYS A 66 1.21 -31.12 0.20
N LYS A 67 2.14 -31.04 1.16
CA LYS A 67 3.15 -29.99 1.24
C LYS A 67 4.09 -29.98 0.03
N HIS A 68 4.31 -31.13 -0.61
CA HIS A 68 5.14 -31.26 -1.80
C HIS A 68 4.42 -30.85 -3.10
N ASP A 69 3.10 -30.74 -3.10
CA ASP A 69 2.28 -30.39 -4.27
C ASP A 69 2.08 -28.87 -4.40
N GLU A 70 2.62 -28.08 -3.47
CA GLU A 70 2.51 -26.62 -3.56
C GLU A 70 3.27 -26.08 -4.78
N PRO A 71 2.72 -25.08 -5.48
CA PRO A 71 3.34 -24.52 -6.67
C PRO A 71 4.68 -23.83 -6.39
N TYR A 72 4.92 -23.36 -5.16
CA TYR A 72 6.19 -22.77 -4.73
C TYR A 72 6.33 -22.88 -3.20
N ASP A 73 7.51 -22.54 -2.67
CA ASP A 73 7.74 -22.52 -1.22
C ASP A 73 7.02 -21.32 -0.56
N ARG A 74 5.88 -21.59 0.09
CA ARG A 74 5.05 -20.59 0.77
C ARG A 74 5.53 -20.17 2.16
N THR A 75 6.74 -20.56 2.60
CA THR A 75 7.21 -20.23 3.97
C THR A 75 7.13 -18.73 4.28
N ALA A 76 7.58 -17.86 3.37
CA ALA A 76 7.48 -16.40 3.55
C ALA A 76 6.04 -15.90 3.53
N TYR A 77 5.19 -16.47 2.67
CA TYR A 77 3.76 -16.15 2.63
C TYR A 77 3.10 -16.40 3.98
N TRP A 78 3.39 -17.54 4.63
CA TRP A 78 2.83 -17.85 5.94
C TRP A 78 3.31 -16.89 7.03
N THR A 79 4.57 -16.44 6.97
CA THR A 79 5.08 -15.40 7.88
C THR A 79 4.31 -14.08 7.71
N TYR A 80 3.99 -13.68 6.48
CA TYR A 80 3.17 -12.49 6.25
C TYR A 80 1.70 -12.68 6.67
N ALA A 81 1.17 -13.90 6.54
CA ALA A 81 -0.19 -14.23 6.96
C ALA A 81 -0.35 -14.24 8.49
N ASP A 82 0.71 -14.53 9.25
CA ASP A 82 0.67 -14.53 10.71
C ASP A 82 0.46 -13.11 11.30
N ASP A 83 0.99 -12.08 10.64
CA ASP A 83 0.69 -10.67 10.93
C ASP A 83 0.57 -9.84 9.65
N THR A 84 -0.63 -9.85 9.07
CA THR A 84 -0.92 -9.16 7.80
C THR A 84 -0.78 -7.64 7.92
N LYS A 85 -1.06 -7.07 9.10
CA LYS A 85 -0.95 -5.61 9.32
C LYS A 85 0.51 -5.18 9.28
N ASP A 86 1.39 -5.86 10.02
CA ASP A 86 2.83 -5.58 10.00
C ASP A 86 3.42 -5.84 8.61
N ALA A 87 3.04 -6.93 7.94
CA ALA A 87 3.49 -7.23 6.58
C ALA A 87 3.10 -6.13 5.59
N PHE A 88 1.86 -5.62 5.65
CA PHE A 88 1.42 -4.50 4.81
C PHE A 88 2.18 -3.21 5.15
N ARG A 89 2.38 -2.89 6.44
CA ARG A 89 3.15 -1.72 6.88
C ARG A 89 4.58 -1.77 6.33
N LYS A 90 5.21 -2.95 6.33
CA LYS A 90 6.55 -3.18 5.75
C LYS A 90 6.56 -2.97 4.23
N LEU A 91 5.58 -3.51 3.49
CA LEU A 91 5.42 -3.25 2.06
C LEU A 91 5.25 -1.75 1.79
N TYR A 92 4.36 -1.09 2.53
CA TYR A 92 4.07 0.33 2.38
C TYR A 92 5.31 1.21 2.60
N MET A 93 6.09 0.93 3.64
CA MET A 93 7.34 1.64 3.92
C MET A 93 8.47 1.31 2.93
N PHE A 94 8.49 0.07 2.42
CA PHE A 94 9.39 -0.31 1.33
C PHE A 94 9.10 0.53 0.08
N CYS A 95 7.83 0.68 -0.31
CA CYS A 95 7.45 1.48 -1.48
C CYS A 95 7.92 2.94 -1.40
N PHE A 96 7.80 3.58 -0.23
CA PHE A 96 8.36 4.93 -0.02
C PHE A 96 9.88 4.94 -0.27
N THR A 97 10.60 3.97 0.28
CA THR A 97 12.06 3.88 0.14
C THR A 97 12.47 3.62 -1.31
N LEU A 98 11.72 2.79 -2.03
CA LEU A 98 11.96 2.42 -3.43
C LEU A 98 11.88 3.62 -4.37
N VAL A 99 10.92 4.53 -4.14
CA VAL A 99 10.67 5.67 -5.06
C VAL A 99 11.23 7.00 -4.58
N LYS A 100 11.65 7.09 -3.32
CA LYS A 100 12.31 8.28 -2.79
C LYS A 100 13.68 8.47 -3.45
N PRO A 101 13.91 9.59 -4.14
CA PRO A 101 15.22 9.87 -4.73
C PRO A 101 16.35 9.82 -3.67
N PRO A 102 17.56 9.34 -4.02
CA PRO A 102 18.64 9.16 -3.04
C PRO A 102 19.00 10.43 -2.26
N GLN A 103 18.96 11.59 -2.93
CA GLN A 103 19.32 12.88 -2.34
C GLN A 103 18.13 13.64 -1.73
N SER A 104 16.91 13.09 -1.84
CA SER A 104 15.70 13.73 -1.34
C SER A 104 15.18 13.03 -0.07
N ARG A 105 14.52 13.80 0.79
CA ARG A 105 13.71 13.27 1.90
C ARG A 105 12.23 13.08 1.52
N ASN A 106 11.86 13.53 0.32
CA ASN A 106 10.48 13.59 -0.15
C ASN A 106 10.33 12.87 -1.49
N ILE A 107 9.14 12.34 -1.72
CA ILE A 107 8.63 11.93 -3.04
C ILE A 107 7.73 13.05 -3.56
N ASP A 108 7.67 13.28 -4.86
CA ASP A 108 6.70 14.22 -5.43
C ASP A 108 5.25 13.72 -5.21
N MET A 109 4.30 14.66 -5.19
CA MET A 109 2.91 14.33 -4.87
C MET A 109 2.24 13.46 -5.95
N GLU A 110 2.65 13.58 -7.20
CA GLU A 110 2.15 12.72 -8.28
C GLU A 110 2.54 11.26 -8.04
N THR A 111 3.80 11.01 -7.72
CA THR A 111 4.28 9.67 -7.34
C THR A 111 3.59 9.18 -6.06
N ALA A 112 3.45 10.03 -5.04
CA ALA A 112 2.76 9.66 -3.80
C ALA A 112 1.31 9.21 -4.06
N THR A 113 0.55 10.00 -4.81
CA THR A 113 -0.86 9.71 -5.14
C THR A 113 -1.01 8.49 -6.05
N ALA A 114 -0.09 8.27 -7.00
CA ALA A 114 -0.07 7.06 -7.82
C ALA A 114 0.09 5.79 -6.95
N PHE A 115 0.99 5.82 -5.97
CA PHE A 115 1.17 4.69 -5.06
C PHE A 115 0.01 4.53 -4.09
N TRP A 116 -0.54 5.60 -3.54
CA TRP A 116 -1.73 5.53 -2.68
C TRP A 116 -2.95 4.98 -3.42
N THR A 117 -3.09 5.28 -4.71
CA THR A 117 -4.13 4.70 -5.57
C THR A 117 -4.01 3.18 -5.65
N VAL A 118 -2.79 2.66 -5.73
CA VAL A 118 -2.56 1.21 -5.85
C VAL A 118 -2.62 0.50 -4.49
N LEU A 119 -2.08 1.12 -3.43
CA LEU A 119 -1.90 0.46 -2.14
C LEU A 119 -3.04 0.70 -1.15
N LEU A 120 -3.57 1.93 -1.09
CA LEU A 120 -4.51 2.35 -0.03
C LEU A 120 -5.94 2.45 -0.53
N ALA A 121 -6.18 2.85 -1.79
CA ALA A 121 -7.53 2.98 -2.33
C ALA A 121 -8.36 1.68 -2.37
N PRO A 122 -7.76 0.49 -2.56
CA PRO A 122 -8.49 -0.78 -2.41
C PRO A 122 -8.89 -1.07 -0.95
N LYS A 123 -8.18 -0.51 0.03
CA LYS A 123 -8.32 -0.85 1.46
C LYS A 123 -9.16 0.14 2.25
N SER A 124 -9.18 1.41 1.85
CA SER A 124 -9.89 2.46 2.56
C SER A 124 -10.72 3.31 1.60
N PRO A 125 -12.05 3.44 1.82
CA PRO A 125 -12.90 4.29 1.00
C PRO A 125 -12.50 5.77 1.12
N LEU A 126 -11.95 6.20 2.27
CA LEU A 126 -11.45 7.57 2.48
C LEU A 126 -10.36 7.94 1.50
N MET A 127 -9.53 6.98 1.08
CA MET A 127 -8.40 7.28 0.21
C MET A 127 -8.84 7.83 -1.14
N LYS A 128 -9.98 7.38 -1.68
CA LYS A 128 -10.50 7.94 -2.93
C LYS A 128 -10.84 9.42 -2.78
N ASP A 129 -11.46 9.78 -1.67
CA ASP A 129 -11.80 11.18 -1.37
C ASP A 129 -10.54 12.02 -1.14
N VAL A 130 -9.51 11.47 -0.48
CA VAL A 130 -8.22 12.14 -0.29
C VAL A 130 -7.53 12.38 -1.64
N LEU A 131 -7.52 11.39 -2.53
CA LEU A 131 -6.92 11.52 -3.86
C LEU A 131 -7.64 12.59 -4.70
N GLU A 132 -8.97 12.61 -4.67
CA GLU A 132 -9.77 13.65 -5.33
C GLU A 132 -9.48 15.05 -4.75
N PHE A 133 -9.43 15.15 -3.42
CA PHE A 133 -9.09 16.39 -2.72
C PHE A 133 -7.71 16.93 -3.12
N VAL A 134 -6.68 16.08 -3.09
CA VAL A 134 -5.31 16.47 -3.49
C VAL A 134 -5.29 16.89 -4.96
N GLY A 135 -5.96 16.14 -5.85
CA GLY A 135 -6.06 16.49 -7.27
C GLY A 135 -6.76 17.83 -7.52
N GLY A 136 -7.81 18.15 -6.75
CA GLY A 136 -8.53 19.42 -6.85
C GLY A 136 -7.77 20.63 -6.30
N LYS A 137 -6.74 20.41 -5.45
CA LYS A 137 -5.91 21.47 -4.84
C LYS A 137 -4.72 21.90 -5.70
N GLY A 138 -4.52 21.29 -6.86
CA GLY A 138 -3.47 21.66 -7.82
C GLY A 138 -2.08 21.64 -7.18
N GLU A 139 -1.35 22.76 -7.28
CA GLU A 139 0.03 22.88 -6.78
C GLU A 139 0.17 23.08 -5.26
N SER A 140 -0.93 23.08 -4.49
CA SER A 140 -0.89 23.35 -3.05
C SER A 140 -0.05 22.33 -2.28
N TYR A 141 -0.04 21.06 -2.72
CA TYR A 141 0.77 20.00 -2.12
C TYR A 141 1.74 19.42 -3.16
N LYS A 142 3.03 19.73 -3.01
CA LYS A 142 4.04 19.40 -4.03
C LYS A 142 4.76 18.07 -3.78
N ALA A 143 4.81 17.62 -2.52
CA ALA A 143 5.60 16.45 -2.16
C ALA A 143 5.09 15.81 -0.86
N ALA A 144 5.35 14.51 -0.71
CA ALA A 144 5.15 13.78 0.53
C ALA A 144 6.50 13.43 1.15
N ASN A 145 6.68 13.79 2.42
CA ASN A 145 7.80 13.32 3.23
C ASN A 145 7.42 11.98 3.90
N LYS A 146 8.38 11.38 4.63
CA LYS A 146 8.16 10.11 5.34
C LYS A 146 7.02 10.19 6.37
N ASP A 147 6.87 11.34 7.01
CA ASP A 147 5.88 11.56 8.04
C ASP A 147 4.47 11.56 7.46
N LEU A 148 4.18 12.42 6.48
CA LEU A 148 2.91 12.43 5.74
C LEU A 148 2.59 11.07 5.14
N TRP A 149 3.57 10.39 4.54
CA TRP A 149 3.38 9.04 4.03
C TRP A 149 2.93 8.08 5.13
N THR A 150 3.60 8.06 6.28
CA THR A 150 3.27 7.15 7.40
C THR A 150 1.92 7.49 8.01
N MET A 151 1.65 8.78 8.25
CA MET A 151 0.39 9.28 8.80
C MET A 151 -0.79 9.04 7.86
N MET A 152 -0.58 9.02 6.54
CA MET A 152 -1.63 8.69 5.57
C MET A 152 -2.16 7.25 5.75
N LEU A 153 -1.26 6.30 6.03
CA LEU A 153 -1.67 4.93 6.34
C LEU A 153 -2.41 4.87 7.67
N GLU A 154 -1.88 5.52 8.71
CA GLU A 154 -2.54 5.57 10.01
C GLU A 154 -3.93 6.19 9.95
N PHE A 155 -4.08 7.28 9.19
CA PHE A 155 -5.36 7.92 8.92
C PHE A 155 -6.34 6.93 8.28
N CYS A 156 -5.90 6.14 7.29
CA CYS A 156 -6.74 5.12 6.66
C CYS A 156 -7.12 3.95 7.58
N GLU A 157 -6.26 3.62 8.55
CA GLU A 157 -6.46 2.50 9.49
C GLU A 157 -7.33 2.90 10.70
N THR A 158 -7.30 4.17 11.10
CA THR A 158 -7.90 4.64 12.36
C THR A 158 -9.16 5.48 12.15
N MET A 159 -9.31 6.16 11.01
CA MET A 159 -10.45 7.02 10.75
C MET A 159 -11.60 6.26 10.11
N SER A 160 -12.80 6.48 10.64
CA SER A 160 -14.02 5.99 10.00
C SER A 160 -14.31 6.77 8.70
N PRO A 161 -15.08 6.22 7.74
CA PRO A 161 -15.43 6.93 6.51
C PRO A 161 -16.13 8.29 6.70
N ASN A 162 -16.79 8.45 7.86
CA ASN A 162 -17.47 9.69 8.27
C ASN A 162 -16.56 10.64 9.07
N LEU A 163 -15.30 10.26 9.31
CA LEU A 163 -14.30 10.98 10.11
C LEU A 163 -14.66 11.06 11.61
N ASP A 164 -15.53 10.17 12.09
CA ASP A 164 -15.75 9.93 13.51
C ASP A 164 -14.46 9.37 14.10
N GLY A 165 -13.88 10.08 15.07
CA GLY A 165 -12.57 9.79 15.66
C GLY A 165 -11.47 10.80 15.31
N TYR A 166 -11.73 11.76 14.43
CA TYR A 166 -10.76 12.81 14.14
C TYR A 166 -10.67 13.85 15.26
N GLU A 167 -9.47 14.01 15.82
CA GLU A 167 -9.12 15.01 16.83
C GLU A 167 -8.41 16.19 16.17
N ALA A 168 -9.00 17.39 16.24
CA ALA A 168 -8.49 18.58 15.57
C ALA A 168 -7.21 19.15 16.21
N ASP A 169 -6.93 18.79 17.46
CA ASP A 169 -5.70 19.07 18.19
C ASP A 169 -4.66 17.92 18.07
N GLY A 170 -4.97 16.89 17.28
CA GLY A 170 -4.03 15.83 16.93
C GLY A 170 -2.85 16.34 16.11
N ALA A 171 -1.73 15.62 16.15
CA ALA A 171 -0.51 15.95 15.41
C ALA A 171 -0.57 15.47 13.94
N TRP A 172 -1.69 15.70 13.26
CA TRP A 172 -1.87 15.30 11.87
C TRP A 172 -1.12 16.26 10.93
N PRO A 173 -0.57 15.77 9.81
CA PRO A 173 -0.05 16.62 8.74
C PRO A 173 -1.13 17.56 8.20
N THR A 174 -0.76 18.80 7.88
CA THR A 174 -1.68 19.84 7.38
C THR A 174 -2.56 19.40 6.21
N LEU A 175 -2.05 18.55 5.31
CA LEU A 175 -2.85 17.99 4.21
C LEU A 175 -4.08 17.23 4.72
N LEU A 176 -3.91 16.42 5.77
CA LEU A 176 -5.00 15.66 6.37
C LEU A 176 -5.97 16.56 7.12
N ASP A 177 -5.46 17.57 7.84
CA ASP A 177 -6.30 18.58 8.50
C ASP A 177 -7.20 19.31 7.48
N ASP A 178 -6.60 19.80 6.40
CA ASP A 178 -7.29 20.52 5.34
C ASP A 178 -8.33 19.63 4.63
N PHE A 179 -7.99 18.35 4.41
CA PHE A 179 -8.91 17.36 3.85
C PHE A 179 -10.14 17.18 4.74
N VAL A 180 -9.94 17.00 6.04
CA VAL A 180 -11.01 16.81 7.01
C VAL A 180 -11.90 18.06 7.09
N ALA A 181 -11.30 19.25 7.15
CA ALA A 181 -12.03 20.51 7.15
C ALA A 181 -12.89 20.66 5.87
N SER A 182 -12.33 20.33 4.70
CA SER A 182 -13.04 20.38 3.42
C SER A 182 -14.20 19.39 3.37
N LYS A 183 -14.01 18.17 3.86
CA LYS A 183 -15.05 17.12 3.85
C LYS A 183 -16.20 17.44 4.82
N LYS A 184 -15.90 17.98 6.00
CA LYS A 184 -16.93 18.43 6.97
C LYS A 184 -17.70 19.65 6.46
N GLY A 185 -17.02 20.68 5.96
CA GLY A 185 -17.68 21.87 5.40
C GLY A 185 -18.46 21.62 4.10
N GLY A 186 -18.13 20.58 3.35
CA GLY A 186 -18.89 20.13 2.18
C GLY A 186 -20.17 19.36 2.54
N ASN A 187 -20.19 18.65 3.67
CA ASN A 187 -21.36 17.92 4.16
C ASN A 187 -22.47 18.87 4.61
N ASP A 188 -22.13 19.98 5.27
CA ASP A 188 -23.12 20.98 5.71
C ASP A 188 -23.90 21.60 4.53
N LYS A 189 -23.22 21.86 3.41
CA LYS A 189 -23.86 22.42 2.19
C LYS A 189 -24.80 21.45 1.48
N LYS A 190 -24.66 20.13 1.69
CA LYS A 190 -25.55 19.12 1.09
C LYS A 190 -26.85 18.95 1.86
N VAL A 191 -26.87 19.25 3.17
CA VAL A 191 -28.07 19.14 4.01
C VAL A 191 -29.04 20.29 3.73
N ASP A 192 -28.53 21.50 3.46
CA ASP A 192 -29.35 22.68 3.16
C ASP A 192 -29.97 22.67 1.75
N ALA A 193 -29.53 21.78 0.85
CA ALA A 193 -30.04 21.70 -0.52
C ALA A 193 -31.24 20.74 -0.69
N VAL A 194 -31.70 20.11 0.40
CA VAL A 194 -32.82 19.14 0.39
C VAL A 194 -33.98 19.59 1.30
N ALA A 195 -33.99 20.86 1.72
CA ALA A 195 -35.07 21.46 2.51
C ALA A 195 -36.01 22.33 1.65
#